data_AF-A0A942TZG8-F1
#
_entry.id   AF-A0A942TZG8-F1
#
_cell.length_a   1.000
_cell.length_b   1.000
_cell.length_c   1.000
_cell.angle_alpha   90.00
_cell.angle_beta   90.00
_cell.angle_gamma   90.00
#
_symmetry.space_group_name_H-M   'P 1'
#
loop_
_entity.id
_entity.type
_entity.pdbx_description
1 polymer ?
#
loop_
_entity_poly.entity_id
_entity_poly.type
_entity_poly.pdbx_seq_one_letter_code
_entity_poly.pdbx_strand_id
1 'polypeptide(L)'
;MQYKLDKFFNSNHYLSLIPATLNGVSQVILLENPVSGLIILLGLSIASPSLGLIAFIASAIGTLVADFGGADKKQVHQGLFGFNSVLTGIAIMIFMEGSLRWVIAMAGAAVAALLTAAFMHAAKKFAYPVLTFPFIILTWFLLLSAYRFTAFQLSSDLVPQSLSQWVLDIEGTPQLFRGLIKGVAEVFLIDVFWSGVFILIAVFWAGWKYGVYTLFATAVSWLVAYLLGADFKLLNLGLYSYNAVLTMIAIGSVYNVRQRKFPFAGTLAAMASVLVTASVDTWLLPFGLPPLTLPFVLCTWLFIGSRKVLRNF
;
A
#
# COMPACT_ATOMS: atom_id res chain seq x y z
N MET A 1 -1.80 -30.53 5.08
CA MET A 1 -1.69 -29.93 3.72
C MET A 1 -0.49 -28.99 3.62
N GLN A 2 -0.35 -28.02 4.53
CA GLN A 2 0.74 -27.03 4.55
C GLN A 2 2.15 -27.67 4.56
N TYR A 3 2.42 -28.64 5.43
CA TYR A 3 3.70 -29.37 5.47
C TYR A 3 4.14 -30.00 4.13
N LYS A 4 3.19 -30.53 3.34
CA LYS A 4 3.51 -31.13 2.03
C LYS A 4 3.86 -30.06 0.99
N LEU A 5 3.18 -28.91 1.03
CA LEU A 5 3.45 -27.78 0.16
C LEU A 5 4.80 -27.14 0.49
N ASP A 6 5.10 -26.95 1.77
CA ASP A 6 6.38 -26.38 2.21
C ASP A 6 7.55 -27.29 1.78
N LYS A 7 7.40 -28.61 1.92
CA LYS A 7 8.41 -29.57 1.46
C LYS A 7 8.60 -29.54 -0.06
N PHE A 8 7.53 -29.34 -0.83
CA PHE A 8 7.61 -29.23 -2.29
C PHE A 8 8.34 -27.96 -2.73
N PHE A 9 7.95 -26.78 -2.21
CA PHE A 9 8.60 -25.52 -2.59
C PHE A 9 10.06 -25.44 -2.13
N ASN A 10 10.39 -26.01 -0.97
CA ASN A 10 11.77 -26.03 -0.46
C ASN A 10 12.67 -27.06 -1.16
N SER A 11 12.15 -27.87 -2.08
CA SER A 11 12.95 -28.86 -2.82
C SER A 11 13.88 -28.24 -3.87
N ASN A 12 13.59 -27.01 -4.32
CA ASN A 12 14.37 -26.28 -5.31
C ASN A 12 14.39 -24.78 -4.97
N HIS A 13 15.57 -24.17 -5.03
CA HIS A 13 15.75 -22.74 -4.78
C HIS A 13 14.75 -21.88 -5.58
N TYR A 14 14.59 -22.13 -6.88
CA TYR A 14 13.68 -21.35 -7.72
C TYR A 14 12.20 -21.57 -7.38
N LEU A 15 11.82 -22.78 -6.95
CA LEU A 15 10.45 -23.05 -6.49
C LEU A 15 10.14 -22.31 -5.18
N SER A 16 11.13 -22.17 -4.30
CA SER A 16 10.97 -21.46 -3.04
C SER A 16 10.73 -19.95 -3.19
N LEU A 17 11.00 -19.39 -4.38
CA LEU A 17 10.71 -17.99 -4.72
C LEU A 17 9.24 -17.74 -5.09
N ILE A 18 8.47 -18.77 -5.43
CA ILE A 18 7.04 -18.61 -5.75
C ILE A 18 6.25 -18.16 -4.51
N PRO A 19 6.34 -18.83 -3.34
CA PRO A 19 5.74 -18.31 -2.12
C PRO A 19 6.28 -16.94 -1.71
N ALA A 20 7.56 -16.66 -1.92
CA ALA A 20 8.17 -15.36 -1.64
C ALA A 20 7.54 -14.23 -2.49
N THR A 21 7.32 -14.51 -3.77
CA THR A 21 6.62 -13.61 -4.71
C THR A 21 5.18 -13.35 -4.27
N LEU A 22 4.44 -14.38 -3.86
CA LEU A 22 3.08 -14.21 -3.35
C LEU A 22 3.05 -13.47 -2.00
N ASN A 23 4.02 -13.73 -1.13
CA ASN A 23 4.22 -12.96 0.10
C ASN A 23 4.50 -11.49 -0.21
N GLY A 24 5.28 -11.18 -1.23
CA GLY A 24 5.49 -9.79 -1.66
C GLY A 24 4.20 -9.07 -2.03
N VAL A 25 3.22 -9.77 -2.60
CA VAL A 25 1.88 -9.20 -2.86
C VAL A 25 1.11 -8.97 -1.57
N SER A 26 1.07 -9.95 -0.66
CA SER A 26 0.34 -9.81 0.61
C SER A 26 1.00 -8.80 1.58
N GLN A 27 2.31 -8.59 1.47
CA GLN A 27 3.06 -7.63 2.27
C GLN A 27 2.68 -6.18 1.99
N VAL A 28 2.02 -5.89 0.85
CA VAL A 28 1.46 -4.56 0.57
C VAL A 28 0.49 -4.12 1.68
N ILE A 29 -0.26 -5.07 2.24
CA ILE A 29 -1.13 -4.86 3.41
C ILE A 29 -0.54 -5.48 4.69
N LEU A 30 0.78 -5.64 4.73
CA LEU A 30 1.59 -6.08 5.88
C LEU A 30 1.30 -7.52 6.34
N LEU A 31 0.91 -8.39 5.41
CA LEU A 31 0.64 -9.81 5.66
C LEU A 31 1.74 -10.67 5.05
N GLU A 32 2.25 -11.63 5.82
CA GLU A 32 3.18 -12.68 5.35
C GLU A 32 2.39 -13.98 5.09
N ASN A 33 1.60 -14.02 4.02
CA ASN A 33 0.76 -15.18 3.70
C ASN A 33 0.56 -15.35 2.17
N PRO A 34 1.11 -16.42 1.56
CA PRO A 34 1.11 -16.55 0.10
C PRO A 34 -0.28 -16.83 -0.48
N VAL A 35 -1.18 -17.48 0.28
CA VAL A 35 -2.57 -17.69 -0.14
C VAL A 35 -3.32 -16.36 -0.16
N SER A 36 -3.06 -15.49 0.81
CA SER A 36 -3.62 -14.14 0.83
C SER A 36 -3.11 -13.34 -0.36
N GLY A 37 -1.82 -13.47 -0.69
CA GLY A 37 -1.23 -12.88 -1.90
C GLY A 37 -1.93 -13.34 -3.18
N LEU A 38 -2.23 -14.64 -3.30
CA LEU A 38 -2.98 -15.18 -4.45
C LEU A 38 -4.41 -14.64 -4.52
N ILE A 39 -5.13 -14.58 -3.41
CA ILE A 39 -6.50 -14.02 -3.37
C ILE A 39 -6.49 -12.54 -3.76
N ILE A 40 -5.49 -11.79 -3.31
CA ILE A 40 -5.28 -10.38 -3.69
C ILE A 40 -5.06 -10.28 -5.21
N LEU A 41 -4.19 -11.11 -5.81
CA LEU A 41 -3.98 -11.11 -7.26
C LEU A 41 -5.27 -11.35 -8.06
N LEU A 42 -6.14 -12.25 -7.57
CA LEU A 42 -7.46 -12.46 -8.16
C LEU A 42 -8.33 -11.20 -8.03
N GLY A 43 -8.32 -10.55 -6.86
CA GLY A 43 -8.99 -9.27 -6.64
C GLY A 43 -8.51 -8.17 -7.58
N LEU A 44 -7.20 -8.04 -7.79
CA LEU A 44 -6.62 -7.08 -8.74
C LEU A 44 -7.02 -7.41 -10.18
N SER A 45 -7.04 -8.69 -10.54
CA SER A 45 -7.43 -9.17 -11.87
C SER A 45 -8.91 -8.92 -12.20
N ILE A 46 -9.78 -8.85 -11.18
CA ILE A 46 -11.20 -8.45 -11.33
C ILE A 46 -11.32 -6.99 -11.73
N ALA A 47 -10.47 -6.10 -11.19
CA ALA A 47 -10.43 -4.71 -11.63
C ALA A 47 -9.84 -4.58 -13.03
N SER A 48 -8.71 -5.26 -13.27
CA SER A 48 -8.12 -5.40 -14.59
C SER A 48 -7.12 -6.56 -14.60
N PRO A 49 -7.19 -7.49 -15.58
CA PRO A 49 -6.20 -8.55 -15.72
C PRO A 49 -4.76 -8.03 -15.82
N SER A 50 -4.56 -6.84 -16.40
CA SER A 50 -3.22 -6.22 -16.48
C SER A 50 -2.67 -5.84 -15.11
N LEU A 51 -3.52 -5.40 -14.18
CA LEU A 51 -3.12 -5.01 -12.82
C LEU A 51 -2.75 -6.23 -11.98
N GLY A 52 -3.51 -7.32 -12.10
CA GLY A 52 -3.13 -8.60 -11.48
C GLY A 52 -1.81 -9.14 -12.03
N LEU A 53 -1.62 -9.08 -13.34
CA LEU A 53 -0.39 -9.57 -13.98
C LEU A 53 0.84 -8.73 -13.59
N ILE A 54 0.76 -7.38 -13.66
CA ILE A 54 1.89 -6.53 -13.28
C ILE A 54 2.22 -6.67 -11.78
N ALA A 55 1.23 -6.83 -10.91
CA ALA A 55 1.46 -7.02 -9.48
C ALA A 55 2.31 -8.28 -9.24
N PHE A 56 1.96 -9.40 -9.88
CA PHE A 56 2.75 -10.63 -9.78
C PHE A 56 4.17 -10.47 -10.35
N ILE A 57 4.29 -9.93 -11.58
CA ILE A 57 5.59 -9.71 -12.24
C ILE A 57 6.48 -8.79 -11.40
N ALA A 58 5.94 -7.67 -10.92
CA ALA A 58 6.69 -6.70 -10.13
C ALA A 58 7.15 -7.28 -8.79
N SER A 59 6.31 -8.08 -8.12
CA SER A 59 6.71 -8.80 -6.91
C SER A 59 7.85 -9.80 -7.19
N ALA A 60 7.77 -10.52 -8.32
CA ALA A 60 8.79 -11.48 -8.74
C ALA A 60 10.11 -10.77 -9.04
N ILE A 61 10.07 -9.63 -9.75
CA ILE A 61 11.23 -8.78 -10.02
C ILE A 61 11.87 -8.35 -8.70
N GLY A 62 11.10 -7.82 -7.75
CA GLY A 62 11.64 -7.38 -6.46
C GLY A 62 12.27 -8.53 -5.65
N THR A 63 11.63 -9.70 -5.69
CA THR A 63 12.15 -10.93 -5.07
C THR A 63 13.48 -11.36 -5.71
N LEU A 64 13.57 -11.36 -7.05
CA LEU A 64 14.78 -11.75 -7.79
C LEU A 64 15.91 -10.75 -7.61
N VAL A 65 15.63 -9.45 -7.62
CA VAL A 65 16.63 -8.40 -7.35
C VAL A 65 17.24 -8.59 -5.97
N ALA A 66 16.43 -8.92 -4.97
CA ALA A 66 16.92 -9.16 -3.61
C ALA A 66 17.70 -10.48 -3.50
N ASP A 67 17.22 -11.56 -4.12
CA ASP A 67 17.89 -12.87 -4.11
C ASP A 67 19.26 -12.79 -4.81
N PHE A 68 19.32 -12.26 -6.03
CA PHE A 68 20.58 -12.06 -6.75
C PHE A 68 21.48 -11.00 -6.11
N GLY A 69 20.90 -10.02 -5.43
CA GLY A 69 21.62 -9.02 -4.65
C GLY A 69 22.22 -9.57 -3.34
N GLY A 70 21.96 -10.84 -2.99
CA GLY A 70 22.49 -11.46 -1.78
C GLY A 70 21.83 -10.97 -0.50
N ALA A 71 20.58 -10.51 -0.55
CA ALA A 71 19.82 -10.12 0.62
C ALA A 71 19.61 -11.29 1.59
N ASP A 72 19.28 -10.98 2.84
CA ASP A 72 18.96 -12.00 3.85
C ASP A 72 17.80 -12.88 3.37
N LYS A 73 18.04 -14.21 3.26
CA LYS A 73 17.07 -15.16 2.71
C LYS A 73 15.74 -15.12 3.43
N LYS A 74 15.74 -14.93 4.74
CA LYS A 74 14.49 -14.84 5.50
C LYS A 74 13.69 -13.62 5.04
N GLN A 75 14.31 -12.44 4.95
CA GLN A 75 13.62 -11.23 4.46
C GLN A 75 13.11 -11.38 3.01
N VAL A 76 13.85 -12.07 2.14
CA VAL A 76 13.41 -12.42 0.77
C VAL A 76 12.16 -13.30 0.83
N HIS A 77 12.19 -14.41 1.56
CA HIS A 77 11.04 -15.33 1.68
C HIS A 77 9.83 -14.68 2.36
N GLN A 78 10.04 -13.71 3.25
CA GLN A 78 8.98 -12.90 3.85
C GLN A 78 8.33 -11.93 2.85
N GLY A 79 8.90 -11.75 1.65
CA GLY A 79 8.37 -10.86 0.62
C GLY A 79 8.70 -9.38 0.83
N LEU A 80 9.65 -9.04 1.71
CA LEU A 80 9.93 -7.64 2.10
C LEU A 80 10.50 -6.78 0.96
N PHE A 81 11.02 -7.41 -0.09
CA PHE A 81 11.52 -6.71 -1.28
C PHE A 81 10.52 -6.68 -2.43
N GLY A 82 9.38 -7.36 -2.31
CA GLY A 82 8.37 -7.44 -3.36
C GLY A 82 7.29 -6.35 -3.26
N PHE A 83 6.88 -5.96 -2.05
CA PHE A 83 5.67 -5.13 -1.90
C PHE A 83 5.82 -3.69 -2.44
N ASN A 84 6.97 -3.05 -2.25
CA ASN A 84 7.23 -1.73 -2.86
C ASN A 84 7.26 -1.86 -4.39
N SER A 85 7.83 -2.94 -4.92
CA SER A 85 7.83 -3.23 -6.35
C SER A 85 6.42 -3.42 -6.90
N VAL A 86 5.55 -4.16 -6.20
CA VAL A 86 4.13 -4.33 -6.54
C VAL A 86 3.42 -2.98 -6.67
N LEU A 87 3.53 -2.14 -5.64
CA LEU A 87 2.87 -0.83 -5.64
C LEU A 87 3.41 0.09 -6.74
N THR A 88 4.73 0.09 -6.99
CA THR A 88 5.31 0.83 -8.11
C THR A 88 4.76 0.33 -9.44
N GLY A 89 4.74 -0.98 -9.68
CA GLY A 89 4.23 -1.56 -10.92
C GLY A 89 2.76 -1.22 -11.17
N ILE A 90 1.92 -1.34 -10.14
CA ILE A 90 0.49 -0.97 -10.22
C ILE A 90 0.35 0.53 -10.47
N ALA A 91 1.04 1.38 -9.71
CA ALA A 91 0.94 2.84 -9.85
C ALA A 91 1.32 3.31 -11.25
N ILE A 92 2.39 2.77 -11.84
CA ILE A 92 2.77 3.13 -13.22
C ILE A 92 1.71 2.64 -14.22
N MET A 93 1.12 1.47 -14.00
CA MET A 93 0.06 0.97 -14.90
C MET A 93 -1.24 1.76 -14.81
N ILE A 94 -1.50 2.45 -13.70
CA ILE A 94 -2.69 3.29 -13.46
C ILE A 94 -2.44 4.73 -13.91
N PHE A 95 -1.34 5.33 -13.43
CA PHE A 95 -1.08 6.75 -13.57
C PHE A 95 -0.33 7.13 -14.86
N MET A 96 0.13 6.15 -15.63
CA MET A 96 0.78 6.37 -16.90
C MET A 96 0.12 5.65 -18.06
N GLU A 97 0.23 6.30 -19.21
CA GLU A 97 -0.25 5.84 -20.50
C GLU A 97 0.93 5.63 -21.47
N GLY A 98 0.61 5.32 -22.73
CA GLY A 98 1.62 5.10 -23.77
C GLY A 98 2.17 3.66 -23.84
N SER A 99 2.91 3.39 -24.91
CA SER A 99 3.38 2.05 -25.25
C SER A 99 4.48 1.51 -24.31
N LEU A 100 5.23 2.40 -23.65
CA LEU A 100 6.35 2.03 -22.78
C LEU A 100 5.96 1.75 -21.32
N ARG A 101 4.70 2.01 -20.91
CA ARG A 101 4.30 1.93 -19.50
C ARG A 101 4.62 0.59 -18.82
N TRP A 102 4.51 -0.54 -19.54
CA TRP A 102 4.87 -1.86 -19.02
C TRP A 102 6.36 -2.00 -18.73
N VAL A 103 7.19 -1.50 -19.65
CA VAL A 103 8.65 -1.49 -19.49
C VAL A 103 9.04 -0.61 -18.31
N ILE A 104 8.43 0.57 -18.21
CA ILE A 104 8.65 1.52 -17.10
C ILE A 104 8.20 0.88 -15.77
N ALA A 105 7.05 0.18 -15.74
CA ALA A 105 6.56 -0.50 -14.55
C ALA A 105 7.51 -1.62 -14.08
N MET A 106 8.05 -2.43 -14.99
CA MET A 106 9.01 -3.49 -14.67
C MET A 106 10.37 -2.93 -14.24
N ALA A 107 10.87 -1.90 -14.92
CA ALA A 107 12.11 -1.22 -14.53
C ALA A 107 11.95 -0.52 -13.16
N GLY A 108 10.81 0.16 -12.96
CA GLY A 108 10.43 0.77 -11.68
C GLY A 108 10.34 -0.26 -10.56
N ALA A 109 9.78 -1.45 -10.82
CA ALA A 109 9.74 -2.54 -9.85
C ALA A 109 11.16 -2.97 -9.39
N ALA A 110 12.13 -3.04 -10.31
CA ALA A 110 13.51 -3.35 -9.95
C ALA A 110 14.16 -2.22 -9.12
N VAL A 111 13.98 -0.97 -9.52
CA VAL A 111 14.48 0.20 -8.78
C VAL A 111 13.82 0.31 -7.40
N ALA A 112 12.54 -0.02 -7.27
CA ALA A 112 11.82 -0.02 -5.99
C ALA A 112 12.44 -1.02 -5.00
N ALA A 113 12.88 -2.20 -5.47
CA ALA A 113 13.56 -3.18 -4.64
C ALA A 113 14.95 -2.69 -4.19
N LEU A 114 15.70 -2.04 -5.07
CA LEU A 114 16.99 -1.42 -4.73
C LEU A 114 16.81 -0.29 -3.71
N LEU A 115 15.83 0.58 -3.89
CA LEU A 115 15.49 1.64 -2.93
C LEU A 115 15.04 1.03 -1.59
N THR A 116 14.25 -0.05 -1.62
CA THR A 116 13.86 -0.77 -0.41
C THR A 116 15.08 -1.24 0.36
N ALA A 117 16.05 -1.88 -0.32
CA ALA A 117 17.31 -2.30 0.30
C ALA A 117 18.09 -1.12 0.91
N ALA A 118 18.23 -0.02 0.16
CA ALA A 118 18.95 1.18 0.62
C ALA A 118 18.28 1.81 1.85
N PHE A 119 16.96 1.97 1.84
CA PHE A 119 16.22 2.49 2.99
C PHE A 119 16.24 1.53 4.18
N MET A 120 16.23 0.22 3.96
CA MET A 120 16.34 -0.76 5.05
C MET A 120 17.68 -0.62 5.77
N HIS A 121 18.76 -0.42 5.01
CA HIS A 121 20.07 -0.13 5.58
C HIS A 121 20.07 1.18 6.40
N ALA A 122 19.55 2.26 5.83
CA ALA A 122 19.51 3.57 6.49
C ALA A 122 18.62 3.58 7.76
N ALA A 123 17.46 2.93 7.71
CA ALA A 123 16.50 2.90 8.81
C ALA A 123 16.90 1.97 9.96
N LYS A 124 17.86 1.05 9.71
CA LYS A 124 18.33 0.07 10.71
C LYS A 124 18.81 0.73 12.00
N LYS A 125 19.54 1.86 11.90
CA LYS A 125 20.07 2.61 13.07
C LYS A 125 18.96 3.10 13.99
N PHE A 126 17.82 3.49 13.42
CA PHE A 126 16.71 4.04 14.18
C PHE A 126 15.71 2.98 14.61
N ALA A 127 15.83 1.72 14.15
CA ALA A 127 14.81 0.68 14.32
C ALA A 127 13.42 1.15 13.84
N TYR A 128 13.37 1.66 12.61
CA TYR A 128 12.14 2.00 11.91
C TYR A 128 11.92 1.04 10.74
N PRO A 129 10.68 0.60 10.49
CA PRO A 129 10.33 -0.07 9.25
C PRO A 129 10.39 0.94 8.09
N VAL A 130 10.81 0.49 6.90
CA VAL A 130 10.81 1.34 5.69
C VAL A 130 9.41 1.59 5.14
N LEU A 131 8.47 0.70 5.45
CA LEU A 131 7.09 0.75 4.96
C LEU A 131 7.07 0.93 3.43
N THR A 132 6.10 1.68 2.93
CA THR A 132 5.91 1.97 1.50
C THR A 132 6.66 3.23 1.03
N PHE A 133 7.57 3.78 1.85
CA PHE A 133 8.35 4.97 1.49
C PHE A 133 9.16 4.84 0.21
N PRO A 134 9.85 3.70 -0.06
CA PRO A 134 10.57 3.49 -1.32
C PRO A 134 9.65 3.61 -2.56
N PHE A 135 8.45 3.02 -2.49
CA PHE A 135 7.44 3.13 -3.54
C PHE A 135 7.01 4.59 -3.77
N ILE A 136 6.68 5.32 -2.71
CA ILE A 136 6.16 6.70 -2.81
C ILE A 136 7.14 7.61 -3.54
N ILE A 137 8.40 7.64 -3.07
CA ILE A 137 9.44 8.51 -3.62
C ILE A 137 9.72 8.16 -5.08
N LEU A 138 9.83 6.87 -5.39
CA LEU A 138 10.08 6.44 -6.76
C LEU A 138 8.92 6.81 -7.70
N THR A 139 7.68 6.53 -7.30
CA THR A 139 6.51 6.84 -8.11
C THR A 139 6.42 8.34 -8.38
N TRP A 140 6.63 9.21 -7.39
CA TRP A 140 6.66 10.65 -7.64
C TRP A 140 7.76 11.07 -8.61
N PHE A 141 8.98 10.52 -8.52
CA PHE A 141 10.02 10.82 -9.49
C PHE A 141 9.66 10.36 -10.90
N LEU A 142 9.05 9.18 -11.06
CA LEU A 142 8.61 8.67 -12.36
C LEU A 142 7.50 9.53 -12.96
N LEU A 143 6.53 9.96 -12.14
CA LEU A 143 5.45 10.85 -12.59
C LEU A 143 5.96 12.25 -12.97
N LEU A 144 6.81 12.85 -12.14
CA LEU A 144 7.39 14.17 -12.43
C LEU A 144 8.32 14.14 -13.67
N SER A 145 8.93 13.00 -13.98
CA SER A 145 9.76 12.82 -15.18
C SER A 145 8.96 13.00 -16.47
N ALA A 146 7.65 12.79 -16.47
CA ALA A 146 6.77 13.00 -17.63
C ALA A 146 6.76 14.44 -18.15
N TYR A 147 7.03 15.42 -17.28
CA TYR A 147 7.15 16.82 -17.70
C TYR A 147 8.44 17.15 -18.45
N ARG A 148 9.40 16.20 -18.48
CA ARG A 148 10.73 16.40 -19.08
C ARG A 148 11.07 15.38 -20.17
N PHE A 149 10.37 14.25 -20.22
CA PHE A 149 10.68 13.16 -21.13
C PHE A 149 9.41 12.61 -21.80
N THR A 150 9.37 12.57 -23.13
CA THR A 150 8.22 12.09 -23.92
C THR A 150 7.95 10.60 -23.79
N ALA A 151 8.93 9.83 -23.32
CA ALA A 151 8.78 8.40 -23.00
C ALA A 151 7.80 8.16 -21.84
N PHE A 152 7.58 9.16 -21.00
CA PHE A 152 6.70 9.12 -19.85
C PHE A 152 5.45 9.94 -20.16
N GLN A 153 4.29 9.29 -20.22
CA GLN A 153 3.01 9.94 -20.50
C GLN A 153 2.10 9.76 -19.30
N LEU A 154 1.67 10.86 -18.67
CA LEU A 154 0.74 10.81 -17.55
C LEU A 154 -0.67 10.51 -18.06
N SER A 155 -1.45 9.81 -17.24
CA SER A 155 -2.88 9.73 -17.46
C SER A 155 -3.55 11.09 -17.30
N SER A 156 -4.66 11.29 -18.00
CA SER A 156 -5.45 12.54 -17.96
C SER A 156 -5.99 12.90 -16.57
N ASP A 157 -5.99 11.96 -15.63
CA ASP A 157 -6.44 12.19 -14.25
C ASP A 157 -5.40 12.95 -13.39
N LEU A 158 -4.12 12.95 -13.79
CA LEU A 158 -3.03 13.59 -13.06
C LEU A 158 -2.61 14.91 -13.71
N VAL A 159 -3.42 15.95 -13.48
CA VAL A 159 -3.14 17.31 -13.95
C VAL A 159 -2.84 18.23 -12.75
N PRO A 160 -1.79 19.07 -12.81
CA PRO A 160 -1.52 20.08 -11.79
C PRO A 160 -2.71 21.02 -11.61
N GLN A 161 -3.12 21.24 -10.36
CA GLN A 161 -4.26 22.08 -10.03
C GLN A 161 -3.87 23.27 -9.14
N SER A 162 -4.62 24.37 -9.22
CA SER A 162 -4.40 25.53 -8.36
C SER A 162 -5.31 25.49 -7.14
N LEU A 163 -4.73 25.64 -5.94
CA LEU A 163 -5.49 25.78 -4.69
C LEU A 163 -6.42 27.00 -4.69
N SER A 164 -6.08 28.05 -5.45
CA SER A 164 -6.96 29.22 -5.59
C SER A 164 -8.27 28.93 -6.32
N GLN A 165 -8.32 27.81 -7.06
CA GLN A 165 -9.49 27.36 -7.82
C GLN A 165 -10.12 26.11 -7.19
N TRP A 166 -9.54 25.58 -6.11
CA TRP A 166 -10.05 24.40 -5.45
C TRP A 166 -11.34 24.74 -4.69
N VAL A 167 -12.39 23.96 -4.95
CA VAL A 167 -13.67 24.08 -4.27
C VAL A 167 -13.98 22.74 -3.62
N LEU A 168 -14.33 22.77 -2.33
CA LEU A 168 -14.75 21.59 -1.61
C LEU A 168 -16.12 21.14 -2.12
N ASP A 169 -16.18 19.92 -2.68
CA ASP A 169 -17.41 19.33 -3.19
C ASP A 169 -18.05 18.41 -2.14
N ILE A 170 -19.12 18.90 -1.51
CA ILE A 170 -19.92 18.14 -0.54
C ILE A 170 -21.28 17.74 -1.16
N GLU A 171 -21.39 17.77 -2.49
CA GLU A 171 -22.62 17.36 -3.16
C GLU A 171 -22.73 15.82 -3.25
N GLY A 172 -23.97 15.34 -3.31
CA GLY A 172 -24.28 13.92 -3.46
C GLY A 172 -24.63 13.20 -2.16
N THR A 173 -24.55 11.87 -2.19
CA THR A 173 -24.97 11.00 -1.08
C THR A 173 -23.78 10.22 -0.51
N PRO A 174 -23.55 10.29 0.82
CA PRO A 174 -22.51 9.49 1.45
C PRO A 174 -22.90 8.00 1.44
N GLN A 175 -22.08 7.16 0.82
CA GLN A 175 -22.29 5.72 0.68
C GLN A 175 -21.32 4.97 1.58
N LEU A 176 -21.63 4.90 2.88
CA LEU A 176 -20.80 4.26 3.90
C LEU A 176 -20.28 2.90 3.44
N PHE A 177 -21.17 1.94 3.18
CA PHE A 177 -20.77 0.56 2.86
C PHE A 177 -19.85 0.46 1.63
N ARG A 178 -20.12 1.26 0.60
CA ARG A 178 -19.28 1.30 -0.61
C ARG A 178 -17.89 1.89 -0.30
N GLY A 179 -17.85 2.99 0.44
CA GLY A 179 -16.61 3.64 0.87
C GLY A 179 -15.74 2.74 1.76
N LEU A 180 -16.35 1.93 2.64
CA LEU A 180 -15.62 0.96 3.46
C LEU A 180 -14.89 -0.08 2.63
N ILE A 181 -15.59 -0.70 1.67
CA ILE A 181 -15.02 -1.77 0.84
C ILE A 181 -14.03 -1.21 -0.17
N LYS A 182 -14.34 -0.09 -0.84
CA LYS A 182 -13.40 0.57 -1.74
C LYS A 182 -12.16 1.06 -1.01
N GLY A 183 -12.28 1.52 0.24
CA GLY A 183 -11.14 1.88 1.08
C GLY A 183 -10.16 0.74 1.33
N VAL A 184 -10.61 -0.51 1.31
CA VAL A 184 -9.71 -1.68 1.35
C VAL A 184 -9.04 -1.91 -0.01
N ALA A 185 -9.76 -1.70 -1.12
CA ALA A 185 -9.23 -1.83 -2.47
C ALA A 185 -8.15 -0.77 -2.78
N GLU A 186 -8.34 0.46 -2.29
CA GLU A 186 -7.45 1.60 -2.48
C GLU A 186 -6.07 1.42 -1.84
N VAL A 187 -5.87 0.41 -0.97
CA VAL A 187 -4.52 -0.01 -0.55
C VAL A 187 -3.65 -0.38 -1.75
N PHE A 188 -4.27 -0.87 -2.83
CA PHE A 188 -3.65 -1.18 -4.10
C PHE A 188 -3.96 -0.13 -5.19
N LEU A 189 -4.40 1.08 -4.81
CA LEU A 189 -4.70 2.19 -5.73
C LEU A 189 -5.86 1.90 -6.71
N ILE A 190 -6.78 1.01 -6.33
CA ILE A 190 -7.90 0.58 -7.18
C ILE A 190 -9.20 0.86 -6.45
N ASP A 191 -10.16 1.47 -7.15
CA ASP A 191 -11.44 1.86 -6.58
C ASP A 191 -12.57 0.83 -6.87
N VAL A 192 -12.25 -0.44 -7.13
CA VAL A 192 -13.23 -1.46 -7.53
C VAL A 192 -13.78 -2.21 -6.31
N PHE A 193 -15.10 -2.16 -6.13
CA PHE A 193 -15.79 -2.78 -4.98
C PHE A 193 -15.46 -4.27 -4.82
N TRP A 194 -15.56 -5.06 -5.89
CA TRP A 194 -15.30 -6.49 -5.83
C TRP A 194 -13.83 -6.82 -5.53
N SER A 195 -12.89 -6.00 -6.01
CA SER A 195 -11.49 -6.11 -5.62
C SER A 195 -11.31 -5.91 -4.11
N GLY A 196 -12.01 -4.92 -3.53
CA GLY A 196 -12.03 -4.70 -2.08
C GLY A 196 -12.58 -5.89 -1.30
N VAL A 197 -13.62 -6.55 -1.80
CA VAL A 197 -14.15 -7.80 -1.19
C VAL A 197 -13.11 -8.91 -1.20
N PHE A 198 -12.43 -9.14 -2.32
CA PHE A 198 -11.38 -10.17 -2.42
C PHE A 198 -10.19 -9.86 -1.51
N ILE A 199 -9.73 -8.60 -1.48
CA ILE A 199 -8.65 -8.18 -0.59
C ILE A 199 -9.09 -8.38 0.86
N LEU A 200 -10.32 -8.03 1.23
CA LEU A 200 -10.83 -8.26 2.58
C LEU A 200 -10.87 -9.76 2.94
N ILE A 201 -11.31 -10.63 2.02
CA ILE A 201 -11.25 -12.09 2.18
C ILE A 201 -9.81 -12.54 2.44
N ALA A 202 -8.84 -12.01 1.68
CA ALA A 202 -7.42 -12.30 1.89
C ALA A 202 -6.94 -11.87 3.29
N VAL A 203 -7.37 -10.70 3.78
CA VAL A 203 -7.03 -10.25 5.13
C VAL A 203 -7.62 -11.18 6.20
N PHE A 204 -8.91 -11.56 6.08
CA PHE A 204 -9.53 -12.52 7.00
C PHE A 204 -8.87 -13.90 6.96
N TRP A 205 -8.45 -14.34 5.78
CA TRP A 205 -7.71 -15.58 5.58
C TRP A 205 -6.37 -15.58 6.31
N ALA A 206 -5.62 -14.47 6.25
CA ALA A 206 -4.39 -14.32 7.00
C ALA A 206 -4.64 -14.29 8.52
N GLY A 207 -5.78 -13.77 8.96
CA GLY A 207 -6.25 -13.88 10.33
C GLY A 207 -7.47 -13.00 10.64
N TRP A 208 -8.43 -13.56 11.38
CA TRP A 208 -9.70 -12.89 11.67
C TRP A 208 -9.54 -11.51 12.34
N LYS A 209 -8.53 -11.35 13.22
CA LYS A 209 -8.24 -10.06 13.87
C LYS A 209 -7.85 -9.00 12.85
N TYR A 210 -7.01 -9.33 11.87
CA TYR A 210 -6.64 -8.39 10.82
C TYR A 210 -7.87 -7.91 10.05
N GLY A 211 -8.78 -8.82 9.70
CA GLY A 211 -10.03 -8.46 9.01
C GLY A 211 -10.92 -7.53 9.83
N VAL A 212 -11.07 -7.80 11.14
CA VAL A 212 -11.84 -6.94 12.06
C VAL A 212 -11.21 -5.55 12.19
N TYR A 213 -9.88 -5.48 12.38
CA TYR A 213 -9.19 -4.19 12.49
C TYR A 213 -9.20 -3.39 11.18
N THR A 214 -9.17 -4.07 10.03
CA THR A 214 -9.37 -3.42 8.72
C THR A 214 -10.74 -2.79 8.60
N LEU A 215 -11.82 -3.55 8.88
CA LEU A 215 -13.18 -3.02 8.83
C LEU A 215 -13.42 -1.90 9.85
N PHE A 216 -12.84 -2.05 11.04
CA PHE A 216 -12.93 -1.02 12.07
C PHE A 216 -12.19 0.25 11.67
N ALA A 217 -10.98 0.12 11.10
CA ALA A 217 -10.20 1.26 10.62
C ALA A 217 -10.94 2.02 9.51
N THR A 218 -11.49 1.31 8.51
CA THR A 218 -12.27 1.96 7.44
C THR A 218 -13.51 2.66 7.99
N ALA A 219 -14.22 2.04 8.95
CA ALA A 219 -15.40 2.64 9.56
C ALA A 219 -15.07 3.92 10.36
N VAL A 220 -14.02 3.87 11.17
CA VAL A 220 -13.56 5.02 11.95
C VAL A 220 -13.06 6.13 11.05
N SER A 221 -12.22 5.83 10.06
CA SER A 221 -11.67 6.87 9.16
C SER A 221 -12.76 7.51 8.32
N TRP A 222 -13.69 6.71 7.80
CA TRP A 222 -14.84 7.21 7.05
C TRP A 222 -15.70 8.13 7.91
N LEU A 223 -16.02 7.72 9.15
CA LEU A 223 -16.82 8.53 10.07
C LEU A 223 -16.12 9.84 10.43
N VAL A 224 -14.82 9.80 10.72
CA VAL A 224 -14.03 11.00 11.03
C VAL A 224 -14.03 11.97 9.84
N ALA A 225 -13.75 11.48 8.63
CA ALA A 225 -13.78 12.31 7.44
C ALA A 225 -15.18 12.91 7.19
N TYR A 226 -16.24 12.11 7.36
CA TYR A 226 -17.63 12.58 7.23
C TYR A 226 -17.98 13.67 8.26
N LEU A 227 -17.64 13.46 9.53
CA LEU A 227 -17.92 14.43 10.61
C LEU A 227 -17.14 15.74 10.44
N LEU A 228 -15.98 15.69 9.78
CA LEU A 228 -15.17 16.86 9.45
C LEU A 228 -15.62 17.58 8.16
N GLY A 229 -16.68 17.08 7.49
CA GLY A 229 -17.21 17.69 6.26
C GLY A 229 -16.35 17.41 5.03
N ALA A 230 -15.71 16.24 4.94
CA ALA A 230 -14.92 15.86 3.78
C ALA A 230 -15.75 15.68 2.52
N ASP A 231 -15.08 15.80 1.37
CA ASP A 231 -15.66 15.62 0.04
C ASP A 231 -16.32 14.22 -0.10
N PHE A 232 -17.57 14.21 -0.54
CA PHE A 232 -18.38 13.00 -0.63
C PHE A 232 -17.92 12.06 -1.74
N LYS A 233 -17.38 12.57 -2.85
CA LYS A 233 -16.76 11.76 -3.90
C LYS A 233 -15.53 11.05 -3.35
N LEU A 234 -14.64 11.76 -2.66
CA LEU A 234 -13.43 11.16 -2.07
C LEU A 234 -13.78 10.13 -0.99
N LEU A 235 -14.79 10.39 -0.16
CA LEU A 235 -15.34 9.44 0.82
C LEU A 235 -15.87 8.17 0.15
N ASN A 236 -16.66 8.32 -0.91
CA ASN A 236 -17.28 7.21 -1.62
C ASN A 236 -16.28 6.36 -2.41
N LEU A 237 -15.17 6.97 -2.85
CA LEU A 237 -14.03 6.26 -3.42
C LEU A 237 -13.17 5.55 -2.36
N GLY A 238 -13.34 5.87 -1.07
CA GLY A 238 -12.59 5.25 0.01
C GLY A 238 -11.19 5.87 0.24
N LEU A 239 -10.93 7.04 -0.34
CA LEU A 239 -9.59 7.67 -0.36
C LEU A 239 -9.13 8.16 1.03
N TYR A 240 -10.04 8.37 1.97
CA TYR A 240 -9.69 8.65 3.37
C TYR A 240 -9.42 7.40 4.21
N SER A 241 -9.63 6.19 3.67
CA SER A 241 -9.65 4.96 4.47
C SER A 241 -8.45 4.04 4.28
N TYR A 242 -7.84 3.97 3.09
CA TYR A 242 -6.75 3.02 2.85
C TYR A 242 -5.49 3.31 3.68
N ASN A 243 -5.14 4.59 3.84
CA ASN A 243 -4.04 5.00 4.73
C ASN A 243 -4.33 4.65 6.19
N ALA A 244 -5.59 4.75 6.63
CA ALA A 244 -6.02 4.39 7.98
C ALA A 244 -5.95 2.87 8.22
N VAL A 245 -6.34 2.06 7.22
CA VAL A 245 -6.20 0.59 7.25
C VAL A 245 -4.75 0.18 7.45
N LEU A 246 -3.84 0.68 6.60
CA LEU A 246 -2.42 0.37 6.70
C LEU A 246 -1.83 0.82 8.04
N THR A 247 -2.22 2.01 8.52
CA THR A 247 -1.76 2.55 9.80
C THR A 247 -2.23 1.66 10.96
N MET A 248 -3.50 1.28 11.00
CA MET A 248 -4.05 0.40 12.04
C MET A 248 -3.32 -0.96 12.06
N ILE A 249 -3.14 -1.58 10.90
CA ILE A 249 -2.46 -2.88 10.82
C ILE A 249 -1.00 -2.75 11.24
N ALA A 250 -0.27 -1.72 10.78
CA ALA A 250 1.15 -1.52 11.11
C ALA A 250 1.39 -1.32 12.61
N ILE A 251 0.55 -0.53 13.29
CA ILE A 251 0.67 -0.34 14.74
C ILE A 251 0.47 -1.67 15.48
N GLY A 252 -0.31 -2.60 14.92
CA GLY A 252 -0.59 -3.92 15.50
C GLY A 252 0.49 -4.96 15.20
N SER A 253 0.90 -5.07 13.93
CA SER A 253 1.81 -6.11 13.45
C SER A 253 3.28 -5.78 13.68
N VAL A 254 3.68 -4.51 13.55
CA VAL A 254 5.10 -4.13 13.52
C VAL A 254 5.70 -3.94 14.91
N TYR A 255 4.91 -3.60 15.94
CA TYR A 255 5.48 -3.22 17.24
C TYR A 255 4.90 -3.90 18.48
N ASN A 256 4.17 -5.01 18.28
CA ASN A 256 3.67 -5.89 19.35
C ASN A 256 3.22 -5.08 20.57
N VAL A 257 2.40 -4.03 20.32
CA VAL A 257 1.83 -3.22 21.40
C VAL A 257 1.16 -4.22 22.34
N ARG A 258 1.46 -4.17 23.65
CA ARG A 258 0.81 -5.04 24.64
C ARG A 258 -0.66 -5.12 24.26
N GLN A 259 -1.19 -6.32 24.00
CA GLN A 259 -2.44 -6.53 23.26
C GLN A 259 -3.61 -5.65 23.71
N ARG A 260 -3.60 -5.20 24.98
CA ARG A 260 -4.59 -4.31 25.58
C ARG A 260 -4.54 -2.83 25.13
N LYS A 261 -3.38 -2.27 24.75
CA LYS A 261 -3.23 -0.86 24.34
C LYS A 261 -3.30 -0.65 22.83
N PHE A 262 -3.11 -1.73 22.07
CA PHE A 262 -3.12 -1.71 20.61
C PHE A 262 -4.37 -1.02 20.02
N PRO A 263 -5.61 -1.37 20.44
CA PRO A 263 -6.79 -0.79 19.81
C PRO A 263 -6.84 0.73 19.96
N PHE A 264 -6.46 1.27 21.12
CA PHE A 264 -6.47 2.71 21.36
C PHE A 264 -5.44 3.45 20.49
N ALA A 265 -4.17 3.04 20.55
CA ALA A 265 -3.11 3.68 19.77
C ALA A 265 -3.34 3.55 18.26
N GLY A 266 -3.77 2.36 17.80
CA GLY A 266 -4.10 2.11 16.40
C GLY A 266 -5.29 2.95 15.92
N THR A 267 -6.33 3.10 16.75
CA THR A 267 -7.49 3.95 16.41
C THR A 267 -7.05 5.41 16.27
N LEU A 268 -6.31 5.93 17.24
CA LEU A 268 -5.84 7.32 17.19
C LEU A 268 -4.93 7.56 15.98
N ALA A 269 -4.06 6.61 15.65
CA ALA A 269 -3.20 6.70 14.47
C ALA A 269 -4.01 6.65 13.15
N ALA A 270 -5.03 5.78 13.08
CA ALA A 270 -5.96 5.73 11.96
C ALA A 270 -6.73 7.04 11.79
N MET A 271 -7.22 7.64 12.87
CA MET A 271 -7.88 8.95 12.85
C MET A 271 -6.93 10.06 12.41
N ALA A 272 -5.70 10.08 12.93
CA ALA A 272 -4.67 11.05 12.54
C ALA A 272 -4.35 10.95 11.03
N SER A 273 -4.32 9.72 10.49
CA SER A 273 -4.06 9.50 9.06
C SER A 273 -5.09 10.17 8.15
N VAL A 274 -6.35 10.35 8.58
CA VAL A 274 -7.37 11.07 7.81
C VAL A 274 -6.97 12.51 7.57
N LEU A 275 -6.55 13.20 8.64
CA LEU A 275 -6.10 14.60 8.57
C LEU A 275 -4.82 14.74 7.74
N VAL A 276 -3.88 13.82 7.92
CA VAL A 276 -2.65 13.79 7.13
C VAL A 276 -2.95 13.49 5.66
N THR A 277 -3.92 12.61 5.35
CA THR A 277 -4.37 12.36 3.98
C THR A 277 -4.90 13.62 3.33
N ALA A 278 -5.85 14.33 3.98
CA ALA A 278 -6.36 15.60 3.45
C ALA A 278 -5.25 16.64 3.21
N SER A 279 -4.30 16.72 4.14
CA SER A 279 -3.21 17.70 4.09
C SER A 279 -2.20 17.39 3.00
N VAL A 280 -1.80 16.12 2.86
CA VAL A 280 -0.84 15.68 1.84
C VAL A 280 -1.46 15.76 0.45
N ASP A 281 -2.74 15.41 0.31
CA ASP A 281 -3.46 15.57 -0.96
C ASP A 281 -3.44 17.04 -1.41
N THR A 282 -3.85 17.94 -0.51
CA THR A 282 -3.81 19.40 -0.74
C THR A 282 -2.41 19.90 -1.09
N TRP A 283 -1.38 19.40 -0.40
CA TRP A 283 0.02 19.78 -0.64
C TRP A 283 0.52 19.40 -2.03
N LEU A 284 0.04 18.28 -2.58
CA LEU A 284 0.53 17.71 -3.83
C LEU A 284 -0.29 18.10 -5.06
N LEU A 285 -1.49 18.67 -4.88
CA LEU A 285 -2.34 19.20 -5.94
C LEU A 285 -1.58 20.09 -6.96
N PRO A 286 -0.71 21.04 -6.56
CA PRO A 286 0.01 21.90 -7.50
C PRO A 286 1.00 21.18 -8.40
N PHE A 287 1.35 19.94 -8.09
CA PHE A 287 2.26 19.11 -8.88
C PHE A 287 1.51 18.03 -9.69
N GLY A 288 0.20 17.89 -9.50
CA GLY A 288 -0.59 16.80 -10.07
C GLY A 288 -0.15 15.43 -9.55
N LEU A 289 0.33 15.36 -8.30
CA LEU A 289 0.82 14.11 -7.70
C LEU A 289 -0.22 13.54 -6.72
N PRO A 290 -0.47 12.22 -6.74
CA PRO A 290 -1.30 11.59 -5.72
C PRO A 290 -0.56 11.50 -4.38
N PRO A 291 -1.28 11.52 -3.24
CA PRO A 291 -0.70 11.35 -1.91
C PRO A 291 -0.13 9.95 -1.67
N LEU A 292 -0.59 8.96 -2.45
CA LEU A 292 -0.23 7.56 -2.31
C LEU A 292 -0.38 7.13 -0.83
N THR A 293 0.56 6.32 -0.33
CA THR A 293 0.54 5.85 1.05
C THR A 293 1.42 6.69 2.00
N LEU A 294 1.77 7.93 1.61
CA LEU A 294 2.58 8.79 2.48
C LEU A 294 1.91 9.10 3.82
N PRO A 295 0.60 9.38 3.90
CA PRO A 295 -0.07 9.60 5.18
C PRO A 295 0.08 8.42 6.15
N PHE A 296 -0.04 7.20 5.62
CA PHE A 296 0.24 5.98 6.37
C PHE A 296 1.67 5.93 6.91
N VAL A 297 2.67 6.21 6.07
CA VAL A 297 4.09 6.18 6.47
C VAL A 297 4.35 7.19 7.59
N LEU A 298 3.91 8.43 7.41
CA LEU A 298 4.12 9.51 8.39
C LEU A 298 3.44 9.22 9.73
N CYS A 299 2.18 8.78 9.70
CA CYS A 299 1.46 8.45 10.93
C CYS A 299 2.09 7.26 11.65
N THR A 300 2.45 6.21 10.91
CA THR A 300 3.08 5.03 11.50
C THR A 300 4.44 5.38 12.12
N TRP A 301 5.27 6.15 11.43
CA TRP A 301 6.56 6.62 11.97
C TRP A 301 6.41 7.53 13.19
N LEU A 302 5.43 8.43 13.20
CA LEU A 302 5.14 9.28 14.35
C LEU A 302 4.78 8.46 15.59
N PHE A 303 3.88 7.49 15.46
CA PHE A 303 3.44 6.66 16.57
C PHE A 303 4.52 5.69 17.05
N ILE A 304 5.27 5.07 16.12
CA ILE A 304 6.43 4.24 16.47
C ILE A 304 7.51 5.07 17.17
N GLY A 305 7.78 6.28 16.68
CA GLY A 305 8.77 7.19 17.23
C GLY A 305 8.41 7.69 18.62
N SER A 306 7.20 8.18 18.78
CA SER A 306 6.70 8.69 20.06
C SER A 306 6.77 7.62 21.16
N ARG A 307 6.44 6.36 20.86
CA ARG A 307 6.50 5.24 21.84
C ARG A 307 7.90 4.95 22.36
N LYS A 308 8.97 5.29 21.62
CA LYS A 308 10.36 5.14 22.11
C LYS A 308 10.63 6.03 23.33
N VAL A 309 9.89 7.12 23.46
CA VAL A 309 9.93 8.04 24.60
C VAL A 309 8.75 7.78 25.54
N LEU A 310 7.54 7.74 24.99
CA LEU A 310 6.26 7.55 25.68
C LEU A 310 5.92 6.05 25.79
N ARG A 311 6.66 5.29 26.58
CA ARG A 311 6.55 3.81 26.67
C ARG A 311 5.16 3.28 27.09
N ASN A 312 4.34 4.15 27.68
CA ASN A 312 2.98 3.85 28.12
C ASN A 312 1.90 4.17 27.07
N PHE A 313 2.29 4.74 25.94
CA PHE A 313 1.43 4.99 24.80
C PHE A 313 1.47 3.81 23.82
#